data_AF-A0A2N0NVM8-F1
#
_entry.id   AF-A0A2N0NVM8-F1
#
_cell.length_a   1.000
_cell.length_b   1.000
_cell.length_c   1.000
_cell.angle_alpha   90.00
_cell.angle_beta   90.00
_cell.angle_gamma   90.00
#
_symmetry.space_group_name_H-M   'P 1'
#
loop_
_entity.id
_entity.type
_entity.pdbx_description
1 polymer ?
#
loop_
_entity_poly.entity_id
_entity_poly.type
_entity_poly.pdbx_seq_one_letter_code
_entity_poly.pdbx_strand_id
1 'polypeptide(L)'
;MAALGGEFNPNILLNALNNLTNTLGVGGNNWANVNNAVNTLNATLMANNNALQTRETQSVQVPIFYGGNQDPIAWFNEFNLACAANRWNNARKLQIVPAYLKGAAAVWYQTVARNPINAWDGAVNNNMFEHVFK
;
A
#
# COMPACT_ATOMS: atom_id res chain seq x y z
N MET A 1 -14.30 -3.08 -9.56
CA MET A 1 -14.79 -2.08 -8.58
C MET A 1 -13.75 -2.01 -7.46
N ALA A 2 -12.84 -1.05 -7.54
CA ALA A 2 -11.77 -0.90 -6.55
C ALA A 2 -12.29 -0.03 -5.39
N ALA A 3 -12.08 -0.50 -4.17
CA ALA A 3 -12.48 0.18 -2.95
C ALA A 3 -11.84 1.58 -2.88
N LEU A 4 -12.68 2.55 -2.56
CA LEU A 4 -12.36 3.95 -2.32
C LEU A 4 -11.15 4.03 -1.37
N GLY A 5 -10.01 4.46 -1.92
CA GLY A 5 -8.89 4.89 -1.11
C GLY A 5 -9.37 5.97 -0.16
N GLY A 6 -9.03 5.85 1.12
CA GLY A 6 -9.29 6.86 2.15
C GLY A 6 -8.52 8.13 1.84
N GLU A 7 -9.00 8.89 0.86
CA GLU A 7 -8.50 10.22 0.56
C GLU A 7 -8.91 11.15 1.70
N PHE A 8 -7.95 11.98 2.14
CA PHE A 8 -8.24 13.08 3.06
C PHE A 8 -9.39 13.90 2.50
N ASN A 9 -10.52 13.91 3.21
CA ASN A 9 -11.69 14.70 2.85
C ASN A 9 -11.67 15.99 3.70
N PRO A 10 -11.35 17.16 3.11
CA PRO A 10 -11.30 18.42 3.83
C PRO A 10 -12.63 18.80 4.51
N ASN A 11 -13.75 18.29 3.98
CA ASN A 11 -15.07 18.52 4.54
C ASN A 11 -15.25 17.87 5.92
N ILE A 12 -14.53 16.78 6.22
CA ILE A 12 -14.55 16.13 7.55
C ILE A 12 -13.89 17.05 8.58
N LEU A 13 -12.75 17.66 8.23
CA LEU A 13 -12.06 18.63 9.09
C LEU A 13 -12.91 19.89 9.31
N LEU A 14 -13.53 20.41 8.24
CA LEU A 14 -14.41 21.56 8.32
C LEU A 14 -15.63 21.30 9.22
N ASN A 15 -16.25 20.12 9.09
CA ASN A 15 -17.38 19.72 9.94
C ASN A 15 -16.99 19.58 11.41
N ALA A 16 -15.79 19.05 11.70
CA ALA A 16 -15.28 18.96 13.06
C ALA A 16 -15.06 20.36 13.69
N LEU A 17 -14.52 21.31 12.93
CA LEU A 17 -14.31 22.70 13.37
C LEU A 17 -15.63 23.45 13.62
N ASN A 18 -16.63 23.24 12.76
CA ASN A 18 -17.96 23.83 12.93
C ASN A 18 -18.65 23.30 14.19
N ASN A 19 -18.56 21.98 14.44
CA ASN A 19 -19.10 21.37 15.65
C ASN A 19 -18.42 21.89 16.93
N LEU A 20 -17.10 22.11 16.90
CA LEU A 20 -16.36 22.73 17.99
C LEU A 20 -16.86 24.16 18.27
N THR A 21 -17.02 24.97 17.22
CA THR A 21 -17.50 26.36 17.36
C THR A 21 -18.90 26.41 17.96
N ASN A 22 -19.80 25.53 17.49
CA ASN A 22 -21.16 25.46 18.01
C ASN A 22 -21.22 25.00 19.47
N THR A 23 -20.41 24.02 19.85
CA THR A 23 -20.39 23.45 21.21
C THR A 23 -19.72 24.35 22.26
N LEU A 24 -18.78 25.21 21.85
CA LEU A 24 -18.20 26.25 22.70
C LEU A 24 -19.13 27.48 22.86
N GLY A 25 -20.07 27.66 21.93
CA GLY A 25 -21.02 28.80 21.94
C GLY A 25 -22.28 28.59 22.79
N VAL A 26 -22.63 27.35 23.15
CA VAL A 26 -23.80 27.06 24.00
C VAL A 26 -23.40 26.92 25.47
N GLY A 27 -23.91 27.81 26.32
CA GLY A 27 -23.58 27.92 27.75
C GLY A 27 -24.05 26.76 28.64
N GLY A 28 -23.48 25.57 28.45
CA GLY A 28 -23.62 24.40 29.33
C GLY A 28 -22.29 23.63 29.45
N ASN A 29 -21.98 23.13 30.66
CA ASN A 29 -20.79 22.36 31.07
C ASN A 29 -19.65 22.30 30.04
N ASN A 30 -18.98 23.44 29.85
CA ASN A 30 -17.92 23.67 28.87
C ASN A 30 -16.84 22.58 28.87
N TRP A 31 -16.58 21.95 30.02
CA TRP A 31 -15.58 20.89 30.16
C TRP A 31 -15.95 19.58 29.41
N ALA A 32 -17.22 19.17 29.43
CA ALA A 32 -17.66 17.97 28.72
C ALA A 32 -17.60 18.17 27.20
N ASN A 33 -17.97 19.37 26.73
CA ASN A 33 -17.91 19.75 25.32
C ASN A 33 -16.47 19.83 24.81
N VAL A 34 -15.56 20.43 25.59
CA VAL A 34 -14.13 20.47 25.30
C VAL A 34 -13.56 19.06 25.22
N ASN A 35 -13.89 18.18 26.16
CA ASN A 35 -13.39 16.80 26.17
C ASN A 35 -13.85 16.02 24.92
N ASN A 36 -15.12 16.16 24.53
CA ASN A 36 -15.65 15.53 23.31
C ASN A 36 -14.96 16.05 22.04
N ALA A 37 -14.70 17.35 21.97
CA ALA A 37 -14.01 17.94 20.82
C ALA A 37 -12.54 17.50 20.73
N VAL A 38 -11.82 17.46 21.86
CA VAL A 38 -10.44 16.95 21.92
C VAL A 38 -10.37 15.49 21.48
N ASN A 39 -11.30 14.64 21.93
CA ASN A 39 -11.35 13.24 21.50
C ASN A 39 -11.60 13.10 19.99
N THR A 40 -12.48 13.93 19.44
CA THR A 40 -12.76 13.95 17.99
C THR A 40 -11.54 14.37 17.18
N LEU A 41 -10.80 15.39 17.64
CA LEU A 41 -9.56 15.83 17.03
C LEU A 41 -8.49 14.73 17.06
N ASN A 42 -8.31 14.06 18.20
CA ASN A 42 -7.36 12.96 18.32
C ASN A 42 -7.68 11.81 17.35
N ALA A 43 -8.95 11.40 17.28
CA ALA A 43 -9.39 10.36 16.34
C ALA A 43 -9.14 10.76 14.88
N THR A 44 -9.40 12.02 14.53
CA THR A 44 -9.18 12.55 13.17
C THR A 44 -7.68 12.60 12.83
N LEU A 45 -6.84 13.04 13.77
CA LEU A 45 -5.39 13.09 13.57
C LEU A 45 -4.80 11.69 13.37
N MET A 46 -5.24 10.72 14.16
CA MET A 46 -4.84 9.32 14.00
C MET A 46 -5.25 8.76 12.63
N ALA A 47 -6.49 9.01 12.21
CA ALA A 47 -6.97 8.58 10.89
C ALA A 47 -6.14 9.20 9.74
N ASN A 48 -5.82 10.50 9.84
CA ASN A 48 -4.99 11.19 8.86
C ASN A 48 -3.56 10.65 8.80
N ASN A 49 -2.94 10.41 9.97
CA ASN A 49 -1.61 9.84 10.02
C ASN A 49 -1.56 8.44 9.40
N ASN A 50 -2.56 7.61 9.68
CA ASN A 50 -2.68 6.29 9.06
C ASN A 50 -2.86 6.41 7.53
N ALA A 51 -3.75 7.30 7.07
CA ALA A 51 -3.97 7.51 5.65
C ALA A 51 -2.68 7.94 4.92
N LEU A 52 -1.91 8.87 5.51
CA LEU A 52 -0.62 9.32 4.96
C LEU A 52 0.44 8.21 4.93
N GLN A 53 0.46 7.33 5.94
CA GLN A 53 1.36 6.17 5.94
C GLN A 53 0.98 5.13 4.88
N THR A 54 -0.31 5.00 4.57
CA THR A 54 -0.80 4.04 3.57
C THR A 54 -0.77 4.54 2.12
N ARG A 55 -0.41 5.82 1.89
CA ARG A 55 -0.28 6.35 0.53
C ARG A 55 0.95 5.74 -0.15
N GLU A 56 0.72 4.71 -0.96
CA GLU A 56 1.73 4.18 -1.89
C GLU A 56 1.92 5.17 -3.04
N THR A 57 3.08 5.82 -3.12
CA THR A 57 3.50 6.56 -4.30
C THR A 57 4.42 5.68 -5.15
N GLN A 58 4.04 5.43 -6.40
CA GLN A 58 4.96 4.85 -7.37
C GLN A 58 5.88 5.96 -7.90
N SER A 59 6.94 6.25 -7.16
CA SER A 59 7.92 7.27 -7.53
C SER A 59 8.90 6.78 -8.61
N VAL A 60 9.09 5.47 -8.72
CA VAL A 60 9.96 4.82 -9.70
C VAL A 60 9.15 3.82 -10.50
N GLN A 61 9.31 3.86 -11.82
CA GLN A 61 8.69 2.90 -12.72
C GLN A 61 9.35 1.52 -12.55
N VAL A 62 8.52 0.48 -12.45
CA VAL A 62 9.00 -0.89 -12.36
C VAL A 62 9.07 -1.49 -13.78
N PRO A 63 10.17 -2.16 -14.15
CA PRO A 63 10.35 -2.68 -15.50
C PRO A 63 9.40 -3.87 -15.79
N ILE A 64 8.98 -4.00 -17.05
CA ILE A 64 8.16 -5.11 -17.52
C ILE A 64 9.06 -6.26 -18.01
N PHE A 65 8.68 -7.50 -17.68
CA PHE A 65 9.34 -8.71 -18.17
C PHE A 65 8.42 -9.52 -19.07
N TYR A 66 8.86 -9.71 -20.31
CA TYR A 66 8.20 -10.54 -21.32
C TYR A 66 8.82 -11.96 -21.39
N GLY A 67 10.07 -12.12 -20.94
CA GLY A 67 10.89 -13.32 -21.11
C GLY A 67 11.68 -13.32 -22.42
N GLY A 68 12.06 -14.50 -22.91
CA GLY A 68 12.81 -14.65 -24.16
C GLY A 68 14.27 -14.22 -24.04
N ASN A 69 14.66 -13.15 -24.73
CA ASN A 69 16.03 -12.62 -24.74
C ASN A 69 16.34 -11.69 -23.55
N GLN A 70 15.35 -11.36 -22.72
CA GLN A 70 15.59 -10.57 -21.51
C GLN A 70 16.26 -11.43 -20.46
N ASP A 71 17.35 -10.92 -19.85
CA ASP A 71 18.03 -11.57 -18.74
C ASP A 71 17.13 -11.55 -17.48
N PRO A 72 16.69 -12.72 -16.98
CA PRO A 72 15.86 -12.80 -15.78
C PRO A 72 16.55 -12.25 -14.54
N ILE A 73 17.86 -12.45 -14.38
CA ILE A 73 18.61 -12.00 -13.21
C ILE A 73 18.72 -10.47 -13.21
N ALA A 74 19.05 -9.89 -14.36
CA ALA A 74 19.13 -8.43 -14.50
C ALA A 74 17.77 -7.78 -14.19
N TRP A 75 16.69 -8.31 -14.80
CA TRP A 75 15.35 -7.79 -14.54
C TRP A 75 14.93 -7.93 -13.07
N PHE A 76 15.22 -9.07 -12.43
CA PHE A 76 14.87 -9.30 -11.02
C PHE A 76 15.58 -8.29 -10.09
N ASN A 77 16.85 -7.97 -10.37
CA ASN A 77 17.60 -6.97 -9.62
C ASN A 77 17.00 -5.57 -9.82
N GLU A 78 16.69 -5.18 -11.05
CA GLU A 78 16.05 -3.89 -11.34
C GLU A 78 14.67 -3.77 -10.70
N PHE A 79 13.87 -4.84 -10.74
CA PHE A 79 12.57 -4.92 -10.09
C PHE A 79 12.71 -4.68 -8.57
N ASN A 80 13.66 -5.34 -7.91
CA ASN A 80 13.89 -5.18 -6.47
C ASN A 80 14.35 -3.77 -6.11
N LEU A 81 15.23 -3.17 -6.91
CA LEU A 81 15.68 -1.78 -6.73
C LEU A 81 14.53 -0.79 -6.86
N ALA A 82 13.68 -0.96 -7.89
CA ALA A 82 12.50 -0.12 -8.08
C ALA A 82 11.48 -0.29 -6.94
N CYS A 83 11.25 -1.51 -6.47
CA CYS A 83 10.40 -1.78 -5.31
C CYS A 83 10.95 -1.14 -4.03
N ALA A 84 12.27 -1.20 -3.80
CA ALA A 84 12.90 -0.56 -2.66
C ALA A 84 12.75 0.97 -2.72
N ALA A 85 12.93 1.58 -3.90
CA ALA A 85 12.72 3.01 -4.10
C ALA A 85 11.26 3.44 -3.88
N ASN A 86 10.30 2.58 -4.24
CA ASN A 86 8.87 2.76 -3.97
C ASN A 86 8.45 2.37 -2.55
N ARG A 87 9.40 1.95 -1.69
CA ARG A 87 9.16 1.47 -0.31
C ARG A 87 8.17 0.29 -0.24
N TRP A 88 8.13 -0.54 -1.27
CA TRP A 88 7.30 -1.74 -1.32
C TRP A 88 7.96 -2.90 -0.56
N ASN A 89 7.25 -3.40 0.46
CA ASN A 89 7.67 -4.56 1.23
C ASN A 89 7.46 -5.88 0.45
N ASN A 90 7.99 -6.99 0.97
CA ASN A 90 7.95 -8.29 0.30
C ASN A 90 6.53 -8.81 0.04
N ALA A 91 5.58 -8.56 0.95
CA ALA A 91 4.17 -8.89 0.73
C ALA A 91 3.59 -8.13 -0.47
N ARG A 92 3.93 -6.85 -0.61
CA ARG A 92 3.51 -6.03 -1.75
C ARG A 92 4.15 -6.49 -3.05
N LYS A 93 5.45 -6.80 -3.04
CA LYS A 93 6.17 -7.35 -4.21
C LYS A 93 5.48 -8.60 -4.76
N LEU A 94 5.07 -9.53 -3.89
CA LEU A 94 4.32 -10.73 -4.29
C LEU A 94 2.97 -10.41 -4.93
N GLN A 95 2.22 -9.45 -4.38
CA GLN A 95 0.91 -9.07 -4.92
C GLN A 95 1.02 -8.46 -6.32
N ILE A 96 2.10 -7.72 -6.58
CA ILE A 96 2.21 -6.89 -7.80
C ILE A 96 3.05 -7.52 -8.90
N VAL A 97 3.98 -8.43 -8.58
CA VAL A 97 4.84 -9.08 -9.58
C VAL A 97 4.08 -9.66 -10.79
N PRO A 98 2.88 -10.29 -10.65
CA PRO A 98 2.16 -10.83 -11.81
C PRO A 98 1.74 -9.75 -12.81
N ALA A 99 1.53 -8.51 -12.34
CA ALA A 99 1.16 -7.39 -13.20
C ALA A 99 2.31 -6.92 -14.10
N TYR A 100 3.55 -7.20 -13.71
CA TYR A 100 4.77 -6.82 -14.44
C TYR A 100 5.34 -7.95 -15.31
N LEU A 101 4.77 -9.14 -15.23
CA LEU A 101 5.03 -10.24 -16.17
C LEU A 101 4.06 -10.13 -17.36
N LYS A 102 4.58 -10.26 -18.58
CA LYS A 102 3.82 -10.21 -19.84
C LYS A 102 4.24 -11.34 -20.77
N GLY A 103 3.46 -11.58 -21.82
CA GLY A 103 3.79 -12.59 -22.84
C GLY A 103 4.06 -13.97 -22.23
N ALA A 104 5.18 -14.58 -22.62
CA ALA A 104 5.57 -15.91 -22.16
C ALA A 104 5.79 -15.97 -20.63
N ALA A 105 6.32 -14.90 -20.02
CA ALA A 105 6.51 -14.84 -18.57
C ALA A 105 5.19 -14.83 -17.79
N ALA A 106 4.15 -14.16 -18.30
CA ALA A 106 2.82 -14.20 -17.68
C ALA A 106 2.20 -15.60 -17.74
N VAL A 107 2.38 -16.30 -18.86
CA VAL A 107 1.92 -17.69 -19.03
C VAL A 107 2.66 -18.61 -18.07
N TRP A 108 3.99 -18.50 -17.99
CA TRP A 108 4.81 -19.22 -17.02
C TRP A 108 4.33 -19.00 -15.57
N TYR A 109 4.06 -17.76 -15.19
CA TYR A 109 3.58 -17.46 -13.84
C TYR A 109 2.26 -18.18 -13.54
N GLN A 110 1.33 -18.22 -14.51
CA GLN A 110 0.05 -18.92 -14.37
C GLN A 110 0.18 -20.45 -14.30
N THR A 111 1.16 -21.03 -14.99
CA THR A 111 1.37 -22.48 -15.02
C THR A 111 2.18 -23.00 -13.84
N VAL A 112 3.13 -22.22 -13.33
CA VAL A 112 3.97 -22.58 -12.18
C VAL A 112 3.32 -22.24 -10.83
N ALA A 113 2.45 -21.22 -10.75
CA ALA A 113 1.76 -20.81 -9.52
C ALA A 113 0.63 -21.74 -9.05
N ARG A 114 0.48 -22.95 -9.62
CA ARG A 114 -0.38 -24.01 -9.03
C ARG A 114 0.16 -24.56 -7.70
N ASN A 115 1.40 -24.23 -7.33
CA ASN A 115 1.87 -24.21 -5.94
C ASN A 115 2.00 -22.74 -5.49
N PRO A 116 1.43 -22.34 -4.33
CA PRO A 116 1.37 -20.94 -3.98
C PRO A 116 2.77 -20.45 -3.63
N ILE A 117 3.35 -19.65 -4.52
CA ILE A 117 4.45 -18.77 -4.17
C ILE A 117 3.89 -17.82 -3.10
N ASN A 118 4.22 -18.08 -1.84
CA ASN A 118 3.65 -17.39 -0.69
C ASN A 118 4.67 -16.49 0.02
N ALA A 119 5.93 -16.50 -0.44
CA ALA A 119 7.03 -15.71 0.08
C ALA A 119 7.90 -15.14 -1.06
N TRP A 120 8.39 -13.91 -0.87
CA TRP A 120 9.30 -13.24 -1.80
C TRP A 120 10.72 -13.79 -1.64
N ASP A 121 11.19 -13.81 -0.38
CA ASP A 121 12.47 -14.31 0.12
C ASP A 121 12.24 -15.07 1.46
N GLY A 122 13.27 -15.78 1.98
CA GLY A 122 13.16 -16.58 3.22
C GLY A 122 14.08 -17.80 3.29
N ALA A 123 13.96 -18.59 4.37
CA ALA A 123 14.72 -19.84 4.54
C ALA A 123 14.30 -20.87 3.48
N VAL A 124 15.29 -21.40 2.74
CA VAL A 124 15.18 -22.29 1.57
C VAL A 124 13.99 -23.26 1.64
N ASN A 125 12.93 -22.96 0.89
CA ASN A 125 11.80 -23.84 0.60
C ASN A 125 11.37 -23.61 -0.86
N ASN A 126 10.80 -24.64 -1.49
CA ASN A 126 10.52 -24.68 -2.94
C ASN A 126 9.40 -23.74 -3.42
N ASN A 127 8.91 -22.82 -2.56
CA ASN A 127 7.75 -21.97 -2.81
C ASN A 127 8.09 -20.47 -2.76
N MET A 128 9.37 -20.09 -2.87
CA MET A 128 9.78 -18.68 -2.92
C MET A 128 9.90 -18.16 -4.34
N PHE A 129 9.43 -16.93 -4.57
CA PHE A 129 9.47 -16.31 -5.89
C PHE A 129 10.90 -16.22 -6.44
N GLU A 130 11.84 -15.73 -5.61
CA GLU A 130 13.25 -15.60 -5.98
C GLU A 130 13.88 -16.93 -6.42
N HIS A 131 13.53 -18.04 -5.76
CA HIS A 131 14.08 -19.36 -6.05
C HIS A 131 13.48 -19.98 -7.31
N VAL A 132 12.20 -19.71 -7.58
CA VAL A 132 11.50 -20.26 -8.76
C VAL A 132 11.78 -19.44 -10.02
N PHE A 133 12.12 -18.16 -9.87
CA PHE A 133 12.31 -17.23 -10.98
C PHE A 133 13.73 -17.21 -11.58
N LYS A 134 14.75 -17.58 -10.79
CA LYS A 134 16.14 -17.72 -11.24
C LYS A 134 16.38 -19.05 -11.96
#